data_AF-A0A937US54-F1
#
_entry.id   AF-A0A937US54-F1
#
_cell.length_a   1.000
_cell.length_b   1.000
_cell.length_c   1.000
_cell.angle_alpha   90.00
_cell.angle_beta   90.00
_cell.angle_gamma   90.00
#
_symmetry.space_group_name_H-M   'P 1'
#
loop_
_entity.id
_entity.type
_entity.pdbx_description
1 polymer ?
#
loop_
_entity_poly.entity_id
_entity_poly.type
_entity_poly.pdbx_seq_one_letter_code
_entity_poly.pdbx_strand_id
1 'polypeptide(L)' 'MGGVVDRPLYQRVLHSAGARAEQPGAKRFAGVSPSAEQPAGEAPLAARPGRGRAVAAARATFHDGH' A
#
# COMPACT_ATOMS: atom_id res chain seq x y z
N MET A 1 20.27 27.41 -5.68
CA MET A 1 19.47 26.42 -6.45
C MET A 1 18.91 25.41 -5.47
N GLY A 2 17.66 25.60 -5.02
CA GLY A 2 17.00 24.64 -4.14
C GLY A 2 16.27 23.63 -5.01
N GLY A 3 16.82 22.41 -5.11
CA GLY A 3 16.12 21.30 -5.75
C GLY A 3 14.82 21.06 -4.99
N VAL A 4 13.69 21.28 -5.64
CA VAL A 4 12.39 20.87 -5.13
C VAL A 4 12.51 19.36 -4.96
N VAL A 5 12.64 18.90 -3.71
CA VAL A 5 12.48 17.48 -3.40
C VAL A 5 11.07 17.13 -3.84
N ASP A 6 10.98 16.33 -4.90
CA ASP A 6 9.75 15.75 -5.44
C ASP A 6 9.13 14.92 -4.31
N ARG A 7 8.34 15.57 -3.47
CA ARG A 7 7.68 14.93 -2.34
C ARG A 7 6.62 14.05 -2.97
N PRO A 8 6.58 12.73 -2.68
CA PRO A 8 5.58 11.85 -3.27
C PRO A 8 4.21 12.45 -3.00
N LEU A 9 3.51 12.88 -4.06
CA LEU A 9 2.23 13.59 -3.98
C LEU A 9 1.17 12.76 -3.25
N TYR A 10 1.37 11.44 -3.15
CA TYR A 10 0.48 10.51 -2.47
C TYR A 10 1.27 9.45 -1.69
N GLN A 11 1.05 9.38 -0.38
CA GLN A 11 1.51 8.25 0.44
C GLN A 11 0.52 7.09 0.29
N ARG A 12 0.93 5.99 -0.35
CA ARG A 12 0.11 4.79 -0.45
C ARG A 12 0.29 3.90 0.77
N VAL A 13 -0.81 3.34 1.26
CA VAL A 13 -0.84 2.45 2.44
C VAL A 13 -1.63 1.19 2.14
N LEU A 14 -1.31 0.09 2.83
CA LEU A 14 -2.13 -1.12 2.75
C LEU A 14 -3.38 -0.94 3.59
N HIS A 15 -4.48 -1.53 3.14
CA HIS A 15 -5.70 -1.67 3.92
C HIS A 15 -6.04 -3.16 4.08
N SER A 16 -6.58 -3.53 5.23
CA SER A 16 -7.12 -4.86 5.51
C SER A 16 -8.25 -4.73 6.51
N ALA A 17 -9.37 -5.42 6.25
CA ALA A 17 -10.58 -5.33 7.08
C ALA A 17 -11.09 -3.88 7.28
N GLY A 18 -10.99 -3.03 6.26
CA GLY A 18 -11.40 -1.62 6.36
C GLY A 18 -10.42 -0.71 7.12
N ALA A 19 -9.39 -1.25 7.77
CA ALA A 19 -8.39 -0.49 8.51
C ALA A 19 -7.06 -0.38 7.75
N ARG A 20 -6.27 0.66 8.07
CA ARG A 20 -4.88 0.75 7.60
C ARG A 20 -4.07 -0.40 8.20
N ALA A 21 -3.41 -1.17 7.34
CA ALA A 21 -2.62 -2.32 7.70
C ALA A 21 -1.13 -1.97 7.63
N GLU A 22 -0.54 -1.56 8.75
CA GLU A 22 0.89 -1.30 8.79
C GLU A 22 1.68 -2.62 8.79
N GLN A 23 2.68 -2.69 7.91
CA GLN A 23 3.61 -3.81 7.83
C GLN A 23 5.02 -3.26 8.08
N PRO A 24 5.51 -3.32 9.32
CA PRO A 24 6.87 -2.87 9.63
C PRO A 24 7.88 -3.68 8.81
N GLY A 25 8.82 -2.98 8.17
CA GLY A 25 9.81 -3.59 7.28
C GLY A 25 9.28 -4.02 5.91
N ALA A 26 8.05 -3.66 5.53
CA ALA A 26 7.57 -3.91 4.18
C ALA A 26 8.42 -3.19 3.14
N LYS A 27 8.91 -3.94 2.15
CA LYS A 27 9.58 -3.37 0.97
C LYS A 27 8.60 -2.42 0.28
N ARG A 28 9.10 -1.27 -0.18
CA ARG A 28 8.32 -0.32 -0.97
C ARG A 28 8.80 -0.32 -2.42
N PHE A 29 7.87 -0.14 -3.34
CA PHE A 29 8.15 0.01 -4.76
C PHE A 29 7.77 1.42 -5.20
N ALA A 30 8.67 2.07 -5.93
CA ALA A 30 8.38 3.31 -6.61
C ALA A 30 7.42 3.06 -7.77
N GLY A 31 6.32 3.79 -7.82
CA GLY A 31 5.45 3.87 -8.98
C GLY A 31 5.92 5.01 -9.88
N VAL A 32 5.95 4.76 -11.19
CA VAL A 32 6.32 5.76 -12.20
C VAL A 32 5.04 6.31 -12.83
N SER A 33 4.97 7.62 -13.02
CA SER A 33 3.89 8.24 -13.81
C SER A 33 4.16 7.97 -15.29
N PRO A 34 3.25 7.30 -16.02
CA PRO A 34 3.46 7.03 -17.44
C PRO A 34 3.45 8.30 -18.30
N SER A 35 2.84 9.40 -17.82
CA SER A 35 2.79 10.68 -18.55
C SER A 35 4.03 11.55 -18.33
N ALA A 36 4.76 11.36 -17.23
CA ALA A 36 5.93 12.16 -16.88
C ALA A 36 7.23 11.34 -16.89
N GLU A 37 7.13 10.02 -17.05
CA GLU A 37 8.24 9.05 -16.94
C GLU A 37 9.10 9.23 -15.66
N GLN A 38 8.52 9.84 -14.63
CA GLN A 38 9.18 10.19 -13.37
C GLN A 38 8.53 9.46 -12.18
N PRO A 39 9.28 9.26 -11.07
CA PRO A 39 8.74 8.67 -9.85
C PRO A 39 7.57 9.51 -9.30
N ALA A 40 6.40 8.90 -9.16
CA ALA A 40 5.18 9.57 -8.70
C ALA A 40 4.84 9.27 -7.23
N GLY A 41 5.47 8.25 -6.64
CA GLY A 41 5.30 7.89 -5.24
C GLY A 41 5.70 6.44 -4.94
N GLU A 42 5.57 6.03 -3.68
CA GLU A 42 5.91 4.68 -3.24
C GLU A 42 4.67 3.93 -2.74
N ALA A 43 4.61 2.64 -3.05
CA ALA A 43 3.61 1.72 -2.52
C ALA A 43 4.25 0.60 -1.69
N PRO A 44 3.72 0.28 -0.50
CA PRO A 44 4.14 -0.89 0.27
C PRO A 44 3.77 -2.18 -0.45
N LEU A 45 4.72 -3.11 -0.54
CA LEU A 45 4.50 -4.46 -1.05
C LEU A 45 3.94 -5.34 0.08
N ALA A 46 2.78 -5.94 -0.14
CA ALA A 46 2.17 -6.82 0.86
C ALA A 46 2.98 -8.12 1.02
N ALA A 47 3.54 -8.33 2.22
CA ALA A 47 4.22 -9.57 2.56
C ALA A 47 3.22 -10.74 2.65
N ARG A 48 3.72 -11.97 2.50
CA ARG A 48 2.89 -13.20 2.57
C ARG A 48 2.07 -13.30 3.87
N PRO A 49 2.60 -12.98 5.06
CA PRO A 49 1.80 -12.96 6.29
C PRO A 49 0.65 -11.93 6.25
N GLY A 50 0.90 -10.76 5.67
CA GLY A 50 -0.12 -9.72 5.51
C GLY A 50 -1.25 -10.10 4.55
N ARG A 51 -0.92 -10.80 3.45
CA ARG A 51 -1.93 -11.34 2.53
C ARG A 51 -2.83 -12.38 3.21
N GLY A 52 -2.26 -13.27 4.02
CA GLY A 52 -3.04 -14.26 4.78
C GLY A 52 -4.05 -13.60 5.74
N ARG A 53 -3.65 -12.54 6.45
CA ARG A 53 -4.54 -11.77 7.32
C ARG A 53 -5.68 -11.10 6.56
N ALA A 54 -5.39 -10.52 5.39
CA ALA A 54 -6.42 -9.90 4.55
C ALA A 54 -7.46 -10.92 4.07
N VAL A 55 -7.03 -12.11 3.63
CA VAL A 55 -7.93 -13.19 3.22
C VAL A 55 -8.77 -13.71 4.39
N ALA A 56 -8.16 -13.91 5.56
CA ALA A 56 -8.88 -14.34 6.76
C ALA A 56 -9.96 -13.32 7.17
N ALA A 57 -9.62 -12.03 7.14
CA ALA A 57 -10.57 -10.97 7.45
C ALA A 57 -11.73 -10.90 6.45
N ALA A 58 -11.44 -10.99 5.14
CA ALA A 58 -12.47 -11.01 4.10
C ALA A 58 -13.42 -12.20 4.28
N ARG A 59 -12.87 -13.38 4.62
CA ARG A 59 -13.66 -14.58 4.90
C ARG A 59 -14.53 -14.42 6.14
N ALA A 60 -14.01 -13.85 7.23
CA ALA A 60 -14.79 -13.56 8.42
C ALA A 60 -15.96 -12.62 8.10
N THR A 61 -15.73 -11.51 7.40
CA THR A 61 -16.80 -10.57 7.02
C THR A 61 -17.84 -11.19 6.09
N PHE A 62 -17.45 -12.10 5.20
CA PHE A 62 -18.40 -12.82 4.35
C PHE A 62 -19.30 -13.76 5.14
N HIS A 63 -18.74 -14.46 6.13
CA HIS A 63 -19.52 -15.35 7.00
C HIS A 63 -20.39 -14.62 8.02
N ASP A 64 -19.99 -13.43 8.47
CA ASP A 64 -20.75 -12.61 9.43
C ASP A 64 -21.99 -11.93 8.81
N GLY A 65 -22.06 -11.86 7.48
CA GLY A 65 -23.17 -11.27 6.71
C GLY A 65 -24.22 -12.27 6.22
N HIS A 66 -24.13 -13.54 6.64
CA HIS A 66 -25.05 -14.64 6.31
C HIS A 66 -25.69 -15.20 7.57
#